data_AF-A0A976KWK5-F1
#
_entry.id   AF-A0A976KWK5-F1
#
_cell.length_a   1.000
_cell.length_b   1.000
_cell.length_c   1.000
_cell.angle_alpha   90.00
_cell.angle_beta   90.00
_cell.angle_gamma   90.00
#
_symmetry.space_group_name_H-M   'P 1'
#
loop_
_entity.id
_entity.type
_entity.pdbx_description
1 polymer ?
#
loop_
_entity_poly.entity_id
_entity_poly.type
_entity_poly.pdbx_seq_one_letter_code
_entity_poly.pdbx_strand_id
1 'polypeptide(L)'
;MSAALEHEILAIAAAAEPRGASMGEIVDRLAVAGHGDELVEAVVWQLLESRYLTLSGYVQRRLRQRDRRGVARERRSYEFTLVPWSPERDGRTEST
;
A
#
# COMPACT_ATOMS: atom_id res chain seq x y z
N MET A 1 -4.98 -7.98 17.75
CA MET A 1 -4.27 -7.89 16.46
C MET A 1 -2.84 -8.40 16.63
N SER A 2 -2.22 -8.88 15.55
CA SER A 2 -0.89 -9.50 15.62
C SER A 2 0.20 -8.43 15.48
N ALA A 3 0.98 -8.20 16.54
CA ALA A 3 2.15 -7.33 16.52
C ALA A 3 3.18 -7.74 15.44
N ALA A 4 3.19 -9.03 15.05
CA ALA A 4 4.04 -9.51 13.95
C ALA A 4 3.63 -8.93 12.60
N LEU A 5 2.32 -8.85 12.33
CA LEU A 5 1.81 -8.30 11.06
C LEU A 5 2.09 -6.80 10.94
N GLU A 6 1.91 -6.06 12.04
CA GLU A 6 2.28 -4.64 12.11
C GLU A 6 3.77 -4.45 11.80
N HIS A 7 4.64 -5.26 12.42
CA HIS A 7 6.08 -5.20 12.21
C HIS A 7 6.46 -5.51 10.75
N GLU A 8 5.85 -6.53 10.15
CA GLU A 8 6.11 -6.88 8.75
C GLU A 8 5.68 -5.77 7.78
N ILE A 9 4.50 -5.17 7.98
CA ILE A 9 4.04 -4.03 7.17
C ILE A 9 5.03 -2.87 7.26
N LEU A 10 5.47 -2.52 8.48
CA LEU A 10 6.44 -1.45 8.69
C LEU A 10 7.79 -1.76 8.06
N ALA A 11 8.24 -3.02 8.13
CA ALA A 11 9.47 -3.46 7.49
C ALA A 11 9.40 -3.35 5.95
N ILE A 12 8.26 -3.69 5.35
CA ILE A 12 8.04 -3.53 3.91
C ILE A 12 8.08 -2.05 3.52
N ALA A 13 7.36 -1.19 4.26
CA ALA A 13 7.35 0.25 3.99
C ALA A 13 8.74 0.88 4.12
N ALA A 14 9.51 0.51 5.15
CA ALA A 14 10.88 0.99 5.36
C ALA A 14 11.83 0.53 4.25
N ALA A 15 11.71 -0.73 3.81
CA ALA A 15 12.55 -1.26 2.72
C ALA A 15 12.27 -0.60 1.36
N ALA A 16 11.09 0.01 1.18
CA ALA A 16 10.68 0.69 -0.05
C ALA A 16 11.05 2.18 -0.08
N GLU A 17 11.65 2.73 0.98
CA GLU A 17 12.09 4.12 0.98
C GLU A 17 13.18 4.39 -0.09
N PRO A 18 13.20 5.61 -0.67
CA PRO A 18 12.31 6.75 -0.41
C PRO A 18 11.01 6.72 -1.24
N ARG A 19 10.80 5.72 -2.10
CA ARG A 19 9.69 5.69 -3.06
C ARG A 19 8.35 5.32 -2.41
N GLY A 20 8.41 4.55 -1.32
CA GLY A 20 7.26 4.00 -0.64
C GLY A 20 6.73 2.74 -1.33
N ALA A 21 6.06 1.90 -0.55
CA ALA A 21 5.40 0.69 -1.04
C ALA A 21 3.93 0.99 -1.34
N SER A 22 3.38 0.51 -2.46
CA SER A 22 1.95 0.67 -2.70
C SER A 22 1.15 -0.26 -1.77
N MET A 23 -0.09 0.12 -1.46
CA MET A 23 -1.01 -0.77 -0.71
C MET A 23 -1.11 -2.15 -1.37
N GLY A 24 -1.26 -2.20 -2.70
CA GLY A 24 -1.31 -3.45 -3.45
C GLY A 24 -0.04 -4.28 -3.32
N GLU A 25 1.16 -3.66 -3.31
CA GLU A 25 2.41 -4.39 -3.10
C GLU A 25 2.49 -5.01 -1.70
N ILE A 26 2.07 -4.27 -0.66
CA ILE A 26 2.03 -4.78 0.72
C ILE A 26 1.06 -5.96 0.83
N VAL A 27 -0.15 -5.82 0.28
CA VAL A 27 -1.17 -6.88 0.26
C VAL A 27 -0.67 -8.09 -0.53
N ASP A 28 -0.21 -7.92 -1.77
CA ASP A 28 0.29 -9.00 -2.63
C ASP A 28 1.41 -9.79 -1.92
N ARG A 29 2.33 -9.10 -1.23
CA ARG A 29 3.44 -9.73 -0.52
C ARG A 29 2.99 -10.50 0.72
N LEU A 30 2.07 -9.96 1.50
CA LEU A 30 1.58 -10.59 2.72
C LEU A 30 0.54 -11.70 2.43
N ALA A 31 -0.16 -11.62 1.30
CA ALA A 31 -1.00 -12.69 0.79
C ALA A 31 -0.18 -13.96 0.49
N VAL A 32 1.02 -13.81 -0.08
CA VAL A 32 1.97 -14.93 -0.27
C VAL A 32 2.39 -15.56 1.06
N ALA A 33 2.44 -14.77 2.14
CA ALA A 33 2.71 -15.25 3.50
C ALA A 33 1.47 -15.85 4.21
N GLY A 34 0.30 -15.84 3.56
CA GLY A 34 -0.95 -16.41 4.08
C GLY A 34 -1.83 -15.43 4.86
N HIS A 35 -1.53 -14.13 4.84
CA HIS A 35 -2.42 -13.11 5.40
C HIS A 35 -3.57 -12.81 4.46
N GLY A 36 -4.77 -12.58 5.01
CA GLY A 36 -5.93 -12.17 4.21
C GLY A 36 -5.88 -10.68 3.88
N ASP A 37 -6.25 -10.32 2.65
CA ASP A 37 -6.21 -8.96 2.12
C ASP A 37 -6.93 -7.95 3.03
N GLU A 38 -8.17 -8.25 3.42
CA GLU A 38 -8.99 -7.39 4.30
C GLU A 38 -8.32 -7.12 5.65
N LEU A 39 -7.62 -8.12 6.21
CA LEU A 39 -6.89 -7.98 7.45
C LEU A 39 -5.68 -7.07 7.25
N VAL A 40 -4.91 -7.26 6.19
CA VAL A 40 -3.75 -6.42 5.88
C VAL A 40 -4.17 -4.97 5.71
N GLU A 41 -5.21 -4.70 4.92
CA GLU A 41 -5.73 -3.35 4.72
C GLU A 41 -6.18 -2.70 6.04
N ALA A 42 -6.91 -3.44 6.89
CA ALA A 42 -7.34 -2.94 8.19
C ALA A 42 -6.15 -2.55 9.10
N VAL A 43 -5.07 -3.35 9.11
CA VAL A 43 -3.86 -3.04 9.88
C VAL A 43 -3.14 -1.82 9.31
N VAL A 44 -3.05 -1.69 7.99
CA VAL A 44 -2.46 -0.50 7.37
C VAL A 44 -3.23 0.77 7.75
N TRP A 45 -4.56 0.73 7.73
CA TRP A 45 -5.37 1.87 8.16
C TRP A 45 -5.11 2.24 9.62
N GLN A 46 -5.02 1.27 10.51
CA GLN A 46 -4.68 1.54 11.91
C GLN A 46 -3.28 2.16 12.07
N LEU A 47 -2.29 1.69 11.30
CA LEU A 47 -0.93 2.24 11.33
C LEU A 47 -0.86 3.67 10.80
N LEU A 48 -1.72 4.03 9.83
CA LEU A 48 -1.89 5.41 9.38
C LEU A 48 -2.52 6.28 10.48
N GLU A 49 -3.62 5.82 11.08
CA GLU A 49 -4.29 6.55 12.19
C GLU A 49 -3.37 6.75 13.40
N SER A 50 -2.52 5.75 13.67
CA SER A 50 -1.58 5.76 14.80
C SER A 50 -0.23 6.43 14.49
N ARG A 51 -0.06 7.04 13.31
CA ARG A 51 1.18 7.69 12.86
C ARG A 51 2.42 6.79 12.90
N TYR A 52 2.27 5.53 12.50
CA TYR A 52 3.40 4.66 12.17
C TYR A 52 3.67 4.61 10.66
N LEU A 53 2.66 4.93 9.84
CA LEU A 53 2.78 5.14 8.40
C LEU A 53 2.31 6.54 8.01
N THR A 54 2.78 7.03 6.86
CA THR A 54 2.18 8.18 6.17
C THR A 54 2.04 7.89 4.69
N LEU A 55 1.06 8.54 4.05
CA LEU A 55 0.93 8.53 2.60
C LEU A 55 2.03 9.44 2.01
N SER A 56 2.84 8.89 1.11
CA SER A 56 3.96 9.63 0.49
C SER A 56 3.70 10.04 -0.96
N GLY A 57 2.66 9.52 -1.59
CA GLY A 57 2.38 9.76 -3.00
C GLY A 57 1.44 8.71 -3.59
N TYR A 58 1.53 8.52 -4.91
CA TYR A 58 0.71 7.54 -5.62
C TYR A 58 1.48 6.89 -6.78
N VAL A 59 1.15 5.65 -7.07
CA VAL A 59 1.61 4.92 -8.25
C VAL A 59 0.44 4.64 -9.19
N GLN A 60 0.66 4.85 -10.48
CA GLN A 60 -0.29 4.47 -11.52
C GLN A 60 0.03 3.05 -12.00
N ARG A 61 -0.86 2.08 -11.69
CA ARG A 61 -0.79 0.72 -12.22
C ARG A 61 -1.68 0.58 -13.46
N ARG A 62 -1.17 -0.15 -14.46
CA ARG A 62 -1.93 -0.53 -15.65
C ARG A 62 -2.42 -1.98 -15.47
N LEU A 63 -3.72 -2.14 -15.30
CA LEU A 63 -4.37 -3.43 -15.15
C LEU A 63 -4.87 -3.90 -16.51
N ARG A 64 -4.52 -5.13 -16.88
CA ARG A 64 -5.09 -5.80 -18.06
C ARG A 64 -6.31 -6.57 -17.60
N GLN A 65 -7.49 -6.13 -18.01
CA GLN A 65 -8.76 -6.81 -17.71
C GLN A 65 -9.35 -7.35 -19.02
N ARG A 66 -9.91 -8.56 -19.01
CA ARG A 66 -10.75 -9.00 -20.12
C ARG A 66 -12.17 -8.51 -19.85
N ASP A 67 -12.77 -7.84 -20.83
CA ASP A 67 -14.19 -7.51 -20.73
C ASP A 67 -15.07 -8.76 -20.90
N ARG A 68 -16.39 -8.61 -20.74
CA ARG A 68 -17.36 -9.73 -20.85
C ARG A 68 -17.33 -10.43 -22.22
N ARG A 69 -16.67 -9.85 -23.23
CA ARG A 69 -16.51 -10.41 -24.57
C ARG A 69 -15.12 -11.01 -24.79
N GLY A 70 -14.29 -11.07 -23.75
CA GLY A 70 -12.93 -11.61 -23.82
C GLY A 70 -11.89 -10.65 -24.39
N VAL A 71 -12.27 -9.40 -24.69
CA VAL A 71 -11.34 -8.41 -25.27
C VAL A 71 -10.47 -7.83 -24.15
N ALA A 72 -9.15 -7.82 -24.36
CA ALA A 72 -8.22 -7.20 -23.43
C ALA A 72 -8.43 -5.68 -23.43
N ARG A 73 -8.80 -5.14 -22.27
CA ARG A 73 -8.89 -3.71 -21.98
C ARG A 73 -7.84 -3.33 -20.95
N GLU A 74 -7.22 -2.19 -21.15
CA GLU A 74 -6.32 -1.59 -20.17
C GLU A 74 -7.13 -0.63 -19.29
N ARG A 75 -7.06 -0.82 -17.97
CA ARG A 75 -7.58 0.12 -16.97
C ARG A 75 -6.40 0.69 -16.19
N ARG A 76 -6.39 2.01 -15.98
CA ARG A 76 -5.45 2.66 -15.06
C ARG A 76 -6.05 2.67 -13.66
N SER A 77 -5.27 2.24 -12.68
CA SER A 77 -5.59 2.31 -11.25
C SER A 77 -4.51 3.12 -10.56
N TYR A 78 -4.91 4.01 -9.65
CA TYR A 78 -3.97 4.76 -8.83
C TYR A 78 -4.01 4.18 -7.42
N GLU A 79 -2.86 3.89 -6.85
CA GLU A 79 -2.71 3.40 -5.48
C GLU A 79 -1.80 4.34 -4.71
N PHE A 80 -2.16 4.64 -3.46
CA PHE A 80 -1.27 5.40 -2.59
C PHE A 80 -0.01 4.59 -2.27
N THR A 81 1.11 5.30 -2.10
CA THR A 81 2.34 4.74 -1.54
C THR A 81 2.48 5.09 -0.07
N LEU A 82 3.03 4.15 0.68
CA LEU A 82 3.18 4.18 2.12
C LEU A 82 4.67 4.16 2.46
N VAL A 83 5.06 5.05 3.36
CA VAL A 83 6.40 5.10 3.98
C VAL A 83 6.25 5.13 5.49
N PRO A 84 7.31 4.77 6.25
CA PRO A 84 7.32 5.02 7.69
C PRO A 84 7.00 6.48 7.98
N TRP A 85 6.20 6.68 9.02
CA TRP A 85 5.85 8.03 9.44
C TRP A 85 7.11 8.82 9.81
N SER A 86 7.14 10.09 9.41
CA SER A 86 8.15 11.05 9.83
C SER A 86 7.50 12.43 9.98
N PRO A 87 7.92 13.24 10.96
CA PRO A 87 7.37 14.58 11.16
C PRO A 87 7.45 15.46 9.91
N GLU A 88 8.50 15.29 9.10
CA GLU A 88 8.75 16.09 7.90
C GLU A 88 7.77 15.78 6.76
N ARG A 89 7.18 14.58 6.77
CA ARG A 89 6.25 14.07 5.75
C ARG A 89 4.80 14.00 6.25
N ASP A 90 4.56 14.26 7.54
CA ASP A 90 3.22 14.28 8.14
C ASP A 90 2.38 15.39 7.50
N GLY A 91 1.28 15.01 6.82
CA GLY A 91 0.37 15.95 6.18
C GLY A 91 0.78 16.45 4.77
N ARG A 92 1.86 15.94 4.17
CA ARG A 92 2.22 16.24 2.78
C ARG A 92 1.58 15.24 1.81
N THR A 93 0.31 15.42 1.49
CA THR A 93 -0.23 14.84 0.26
C THR A 93 0.21 15.74 -0.89
N GLU A 94 1.28 15.38 -1.60
CA GLU A 94 1.72 16.14 -2.78
C GLU A 94 0.62 16.11 -3.85
N SER A 95 -0.21 17.15 -3.85
CA SER A 95 -0.97 17.57 -5.02
C SER A 95 -0.01 18.38 -5.89
N THR A 96 0.50 17.79 -6.96
CA THR A 96 1.11 18.53 -8.07
C THR A 96 0.44 18.09 -9.36
#